data_AF-A0AAV4CXJ0-F1
#
_entry.id   AF-A0AAV4CXJ0-F1
#
_cell.length_a   1.000
_cell.length_b   1.000
_cell.length_c   1.000
_cell.angle_alpha   90.00
_cell.angle_beta   90.00
_cell.angle_gamma   90.00
#
_symmetry.space_group_name_H-M   'P 1'
#
loop_
_entity.id
_entity.type
_entity.pdbx_description
1 polymer ?
#
loop_
_entity_poly.entity_id
_entity_poly.type
_entity_poly.pdbx_seq_one_letter_code
_entity_poly.pdbx_strand_id
1 'polypeptide(L)'
;MTAHLSLSKKSYFAIWHEGSGGRGANNMASAIVKILRQIMVDHPDTKELILRSDSCMCQNRNSVMTLALSLFIQDYRNLEAITQKFCEAGHSNIQEVDSMHSVIQRHLKHQEIFSPLGLVRKLNTIKNTQTIQMTDFWDFQAKAKKEFQFTRVPFTQVRQIKVTRVTGVVFYKLDHESADWTIVSVKTEPRSVRKGVQRKIKEIPLSKIAKPVIGLEKKERHQVYAPIHA
;
A
#
# COMPACT_ATOMS: atom_id res chain seq x y z
N MET A 1 -9.32 -5.69 4.71
CA MET A 1 -9.05 -4.55 3.79
C MET A 1 -9.61 -4.87 2.43
N THR A 2 -10.46 -4.01 1.90
CA THR A 2 -11.01 -4.12 0.54
C THR A 2 -10.16 -3.34 -0.44
N ALA A 3 -10.18 -3.71 -1.71
CA ALA A 3 -9.75 -2.87 -2.80
C ALA A 3 -10.52 -3.11 -4.11
N HIS A 4 -10.55 -2.13 -5.01
CA HIS A 4 -11.12 -2.26 -6.36
C HIS A 4 -10.14 -1.78 -7.42
N LEU A 5 -9.88 -2.59 -8.45
CA LEU A 5 -9.15 -2.12 -9.64
C LEU A 5 -10.13 -1.61 -10.69
N SER A 6 -10.15 -0.30 -10.92
CA SER A 6 -11.01 0.33 -11.93
C SER A 6 -10.70 -0.09 -13.39
N LEU A 7 -9.50 -0.61 -13.69
CA LEU A 7 -9.11 -1.13 -15.02
C LEU A 7 -9.83 -2.43 -15.39
N SER A 8 -9.73 -3.46 -14.55
CA SER A 8 -10.35 -4.78 -14.77
C SER A 8 -11.70 -4.96 -14.09
N LYS A 9 -12.19 -3.92 -13.38
CA LYS A 9 -13.40 -3.95 -12.53
C LYS A 9 -13.41 -5.13 -11.55
N LYS A 10 -12.22 -5.51 -11.08
CA LYS A 10 -11.98 -6.63 -10.17
C LYS A 10 -11.71 -6.11 -8.76
N SER A 11 -12.38 -6.70 -7.80
CA SER A 11 -12.26 -6.38 -6.37
C SER A 11 -11.39 -7.39 -5.65
N TYR A 12 -10.69 -6.94 -4.62
CA TYR A 12 -9.72 -7.75 -3.88
C TYR A 12 -9.94 -7.58 -2.39
N PHE A 13 -9.90 -8.68 -1.66
CA PHE A 13 -10.13 -8.68 -0.21
C PHE A 13 -8.91 -9.28 0.50
N ALA A 14 -8.08 -8.42 1.07
CA ALA A 14 -7.06 -8.86 2.03
C ALA A 14 -7.73 -9.11 3.39
N ILE A 15 -7.76 -10.38 3.81
CA ILE A 15 -8.46 -10.85 5.01
C ILE A 15 -7.45 -11.52 5.95
N TRP A 16 -7.54 -11.19 7.24
CA TRP A 16 -6.77 -11.82 8.30
C TRP A 16 -7.61 -11.95 9.56
N HIS A 17 -7.22 -12.85 10.45
CA HIS A 17 -7.76 -12.88 11.80
C HIS A 17 -7.13 -11.78 12.64
N GLU A 18 -7.94 -11.02 13.38
CA GLU A 18 -7.46 -9.86 14.15
C GLU A 18 -6.41 -10.26 15.20
N GLY A 19 -6.58 -11.39 15.90
CA GLY A 19 -5.57 -11.90 16.84
C GLY A 19 -4.23 -12.29 16.20
N SER A 20 -4.15 -12.41 14.86
CA SER A 20 -2.94 -12.75 14.13
C SER A 20 -2.16 -11.53 13.61
N GLY A 21 -2.69 -10.32 13.73
CA GLY A 21 -2.02 -9.11 13.24
C GLY A 21 -2.47 -7.78 13.83
N GLY A 22 -3.71 -7.66 14.30
CA GLY A 22 -4.30 -6.39 14.71
C GLY A 22 -4.70 -5.49 13.53
N ARG A 23 -4.99 -4.22 13.83
CA ARG A 23 -5.45 -3.20 12.85
C ARG A 23 -4.44 -2.06 12.62
N GLY A 24 -3.17 -2.25 12.98
CA GLY A 24 -2.15 -1.21 12.93
C GLY A 24 -1.72 -0.79 11.53
N ALA A 25 -0.99 0.33 11.43
CA ALA A 25 -0.48 0.87 10.17
C ALA A 25 0.43 -0.13 9.42
N ASN A 26 1.23 -0.93 10.15
CA ASN A 26 2.03 -2.02 9.56
C ASN A 26 1.15 -3.08 8.87
N ASN A 27 0.00 -3.41 9.45
CA ASN A 27 -0.93 -4.39 8.90
C ASN A 27 -1.62 -3.86 7.65
N MET A 28 -2.09 -2.61 7.70
CA MET A 28 -2.70 -1.94 6.55
C MET A 28 -1.70 -1.76 5.40
N ALA A 29 -0.47 -1.33 5.68
CA ALA A 29 0.59 -1.24 4.69
C ALA A 29 0.97 -2.61 4.11
N SER A 30 1.03 -3.66 4.94
CA SER A 30 1.26 -5.04 4.48
C SER A 30 0.12 -5.58 3.64
N ALA A 31 -1.13 -5.21 3.96
CA ALA A 31 -2.31 -5.57 3.20
C ALA A 31 -2.29 -4.90 1.83
N ILE A 32 -2.11 -3.57 1.77
CA ILE A 32 -1.94 -2.85 0.48
C ILE A 32 -0.79 -3.46 -0.32
N VAL A 33 0.36 -3.73 0.30
CA VAL A 33 1.49 -4.40 -0.38
C VAL A 33 1.13 -5.79 -0.89
N LYS A 34 0.43 -6.64 -0.12
CA LYS A 34 0.02 -7.98 -0.57
C LYS A 34 -0.98 -7.93 -1.73
N ILE A 35 -1.98 -7.05 -1.68
CA ILE A 35 -2.86 -6.88 -2.83
C ILE A 35 -2.07 -6.26 -4.01
N LEU A 36 -1.12 -5.35 -3.74
CA LEU A 36 -0.24 -4.78 -4.77
C LEU A 36 0.74 -5.83 -5.28
N ARG A 37 0.91 -6.99 -4.63
CA ARG A 37 1.61 -8.14 -5.22
C ARG A 37 0.69 -9.07 -5.99
N GLN A 38 -0.62 -8.87 -6.00
CA GLN A 38 -1.53 -9.66 -6.82
C GLN A 38 -1.76 -9.05 -8.21
N ILE A 39 -2.03 -7.75 -8.30
CA ILE A 39 -2.82 -7.26 -9.44
C ILE A 39 -2.02 -7.04 -10.74
N MET A 40 -0.69 -6.97 -10.70
CA MET A 40 0.16 -7.07 -11.91
C MET A 40 0.81 -8.47 -12.06
N VAL A 41 0.44 -9.46 -11.22
CA VAL A 41 0.39 -10.87 -11.70
C VAL A 41 -0.57 -10.88 -12.88
N ASP A 42 -1.71 -10.22 -12.71
CA ASP A 42 -2.78 -10.10 -13.70
C ASP A 42 -2.47 -9.04 -14.81
N HIS A 43 -1.53 -8.11 -14.58
CA HIS A 43 -1.23 -6.91 -15.40
C HIS A 43 0.29 -6.52 -15.50
N PRO A 44 1.23 -7.42 -15.88
CA PRO A 44 2.69 -7.30 -15.79
C PRO A 44 3.40 -6.03 -16.33
N ASP A 45 2.72 -5.15 -17.06
CA ASP A 45 3.30 -4.01 -17.81
C ASP A 45 2.88 -2.61 -17.30
N THR A 46 2.14 -2.55 -16.19
CA THR A 46 1.69 -1.29 -15.56
C THR A 46 2.86 -0.39 -15.15
N LYS A 47 2.99 0.77 -15.81
CA LYS A 47 4.07 1.75 -15.54
C LYS A 47 3.83 2.70 -14.38
N GLU A 48 2.58 3.09 -14.15
CA GLU A 48 2.19 3.97 -13.05
C GLU A 48 1.03 3.39 -12.26
N LEU A 49 1.11 3.55 -10.95
CA LEU A 49 0.03 3.25 -10.02
C LEU A 49 -0.54 4.53 -9.46
N ILE A 50 -1.86 4.70 -9.54
CA ILE A 50 -2.57 5.70 -8.77
C ILE A 50 -3.35 4.93 -7.69
N LEU A 51 -3.08 5.23 -6.43
CA LEU A 51 -3.88 4.75 -5.31
C LEU A 51 -4.78 5.90 -4.87
N ARG A 52 -6.06 5.63 -4.63
CA ARG A 52 -6.94 6.55 -3.88
C ARG A 52 -7.26 5.89 -2.56
N SER A 53 -7.00 6.60 -1.46
CA SER A 53 -7.26 6.13 -0.10
C SER A 53 -8.30 7.02 0.55
N ASP A 54 -9.13 6.41 1.40
CA ASP A 54 -9.99 7.12 2.32
C ASP A 54 -9.17 7.86 3.39
N SER A 55 -9.86 8.59 4.27
CA SER A 55 -9.25 9.34 5.36
C SER A 55 -8.87 8.51 6.60
N CYS A 56 -8.97 7.17 6.58
CA CYS A 56 -8.71 6.30 7.73
C CYS A 56 -7.27 6.41 8.24
N MET A 57 -7.08 6.75 9.52
CA MET A 57 -5.78 7.03 10.16
C MET A 57 -4.69 5.96 9.92
N CYS A 58 -5.06 4.69 9.79
CA CYS A 58 -4.09 3.60 9.58
C CYS A 58 -3.61 3.47 8.12
N GLN A 59 -4.33 4.05 7.16
CA GLN A 59 -4.01 4.05 5.72
C GLN A 59 -3.54 5.41 5.20
N ASN A 60 -4.11 6.47 5.77
CA ASN A 60 -4.01 7.86 5.35
C ASN A 60 -2.74 8.51 5.92
N ARG A 61 -2.09 9.36 5.11
CA ARG A 61 -1.07 10.35 5.52
C ARG A 61 -0.09 9.86 6.60
N ASN A 62 0.56 8.70 6.37
CA ASN A 62 1.56 8.17 7.29
C ASN A 62 2.85 7.68 6.61
N SER A 63 3.94 7.75 7.37
CA SER A 63 5.29 7.36 6.95
C SER A 63 5.43 5.87 6.69
N VAL A 64 4.65 5.04 7.38
CA VAL A 64 4.63 3.58 7.27
C VAL A 64 4.17 3.16 5.87
N MET A 65 3.05 3.70 5.41
CA MET A 65 2.51 3.49 4.07
C MET A 65 3.45 4.06 2.99
N THR A 66 3.94 5.28 3.17
CA THR A 66 4.85 5.92 2.22
C THR A 66 6.13 5.12 2.03
N LEU A 67 6.71 4.60 3.13
CA LEU A 67 7.86 3.70 3.06
C LEU A 67 7.50 2.37 2.39
N ALA A 68 6.37 1.76 2.74
CA ALA A 68 5.94 0.51 2.14
C ALA A 68 5.82 0.62 0.61
N LEU A 69 5.25 1.72 0.10
CA LEU A 69 5.15 2.01 -1.34
C LEU A 69 6.53 2.32 -1.97
N SER A 70 7.38 3.11 -1.31
CA SER A 70 8.73 3.46 -1.78
C SER A 70 9.69 2.26 -1.82
N LEU A 71 9.46 1.27 -0.97
CA LEU A 71 10.14 -0.03 -1.00
C LEU A 71 9.54 -0.94 -2.08
N PHE A 72 8.21 -1.05 -2.13
CA PHE A 72 7.48 -1.89 -3.08
C PHE A 72 7.84 -1.59 -4.55
N ILE A 73 8.00 -0.32 -4.93
CA ILE A 73 8.42 0.07 -6.28
C ILE A 73 9.84 -0.42 -6.66
N GLN A 74 10.68 -0.77 -5.70
CA GLN A 74 12.01 -1.34 -5.98
C GLN A 74 11.94 -2.79 -6.48
N ASP A 75 10.89 -3.53 -6.13
CA ASP A 75 10.70 -4.93 -6.54
C ASP A 75 10.37 -5.03 -8.06
N TYR A 76 9.93 -3.94 -8.70
CA TYR A 76 9.32 -3.98 -10.03
C TYR A 76 9.94 -2.98 -11.01
N ARG A 77 10.78 -3.51 -11.91
CA ARG A 77 11.51 -2.71 -12.92
C ARG A 77 10.59 -1.89 -13.84
N ASN A 78 9.42 -2.41 -14.17
CA ASN A 78 8.45 -1.77 -15.08
C ASN A 78 7.68 -0.62 -14.39
N LEU A 79 7.68 -0.55 -13.05
CA LEU A 79 6.93 0.44 -12.29
C LEU A 79 7.78 1.70 -12.07
N GLU A 80 7.41 2.78 -12.74
CA GLU A 80 8.15 4.05 -12.73
C GLU A 80 7.73 4.93 -11.54
N ALA A 81 6.43 4.92 -11.18
CA ALA A 81 5.91 5.66 -10.04
C ALA A 81 4.63 5.10 -9.41
N ILE A 82 4.44 5.42 -8.12
CA ILE A 82 3.19 5.23 -7.38
C ILE A 82 2.75 6.59 -6.84
N THR A 83 1.52 6.99 -7.12
CA THR A 83 0.90 8.22 -6.60
C THR A 83 -0.28 7.87 -5.72
N GLN A 84 -0.15 8.08 -4.41
CA GLN A 84 -1.25 8.00 -3.46
C GLN A 84 -1.95 9.37 -3.39
N LYS A 85 -3.22 9.42 -3.77
CA LYS A 85 -4.10 10.58 -3.63
C LYS A 85 -5.03 10.36 -2.44
N PHE A 86 -5.15 11.38 -1.59
CA PHE A 86 -6.09 11.37 -0.46
C PHE A 86 -7.37 12.09 -0.87
N CYS A 87 -8.53 11.51 -0.55
CA CYS A 87 -9.81 12.12 -0.90
C CYS A 87 -10.08 13.41 -0.11
N GLU A 88 -10.78 14.33 -0.75
CA GLU A 88 -11.37 15.53 -0.13
C GLU A 88 -12.86 15.31 0.12
N ALA A 89 -13.43 16.04 1.07
CA ALA A 89 -14.86 15.95 1.37
C ALA A 89 -15.68 16.47 0.19
N GLY A 90 -16.71 15.72 -0.23
CA GLY A 90 -17.64 16.09 -1.31
C GLY A 90 -17.41 15.41 -2.66
N HIS A 91 -16.17 15.02 -3.00
CA HIS A 91 -15.85 14.40 -4.30
C HIS A 91 -14.93 13.17 -4.17
N SER A 92 -15.49 12.06 -3.72
CA SER A 92 -14.74 10.82 -3.49
C SER A 92 -15.02 9.76 -4.58
N ASN A 93 -14.01 9.43 -5.40
CA ASN A 93 -14.02 8.21 -6.23
C ASN A 93 -13.99 6.90 -5.38
N ILE A 94 -14.14 6.99 -4.06
CA ILE A 94 -14.24 5.90 -3.09
C ILE A 94 -15.52 5.08 -3.31
N GLN A 95 -16.53 5.69 -3.94
CA GLN A 95 -17.85 5.10 -4.26
C GLN A 95 -17.78 3.78 -5.03
N GLU A 96 -16.74 3.53 -5.84
CA GLU A 96 -16.54 2.22 -6.48
C GLU A 96 -16.45 1.09 -5.44
N VAL A 97 -15.86 1.36 -4.27
CA VAL A 97 -15.70 0.37 -3.21
C VAL A 97 -16.88 0.34 -2.24
N ASP A 98 -17.55 1.46 -1.98
CA ASP A 98 -18.81 1.47 -1.22
C ASP A 98 -19.91 0.65 -1.93
N SER A 99 -19.93 0.73 -3.26
CA SER A 99 -20.73 -0.13 -4.14
C SER A 99 -20.37 -1.61 -3.96
N MET A 100 -19.07 -1.94 -3.87
CA MET A 100 -18.62 -3.31 -3.60
C MET A 100 -18.99 -3.79 -2.19
N HIS A 101 -18.87 -2.96 -1.16
CA HIS A 101 -19.37 -3.29 0.18
C HIS A 101 -20.89 -3.56 0.17
N SER A 102 -21.65 -2.78 -0.61
CA SER A 102 -23.10 -3.01 -0.80
C SER A 102 -23.40 -4.35 -1.49
N VAL A 103 -22.62 -4.75 -2.50
CA VAL A 103 -22.75 -6.07 -3.16
C VAL A 103 -22.40 -7.21 -2.20
N ILE A 104 -21.30 -7.10 -1.46
CA ILE A 104 -20.88 -8.10 -0.45
C ILE A 104 -21.95 -8.24 0.63
N GLN A 105 -22.44 -7.14 1.18
CA GLN A 105 -23.46 -7.15 2.23
C GLN A 105 -24.74 -7.86 1.76
N ARG A 106 -25.20 -7.58 0.53
CA ARG A 106 -26.36 -8.28 -0.08
C ARG A 106 -26.10 -9.78 -0.25
N HIS A 107 -24.90 -10.16 -0.71
CA HIS A 107 -24.51 -11.57 -0.91
C HIS A 107 -24.42 -12.35 0.41
N LEU A 108 -23.93 -11.72 1.48
CA LEU A 108 -23.77 -12.35 2.79
C LEU A 108 -25.04 -12.31 3.67
N LYS A 109 -25.99 -11.39 3.41
CA LYS A 109 -27.19 -11.14 4.26
C LYS A 109 -28.00 -12.38 4.61
N HIS A 110 -28.05 -13.36 3.71
CA HIS A 110 -28.83 -14.59 3.85
C HIS A 110 -27.95 -15.86 3.88
N GLN A 111 -26.69 -15.72 4.31
CA GLN A 111 -25.72 -16.81 4.36
C GLN A 111 -25.33 -17.09 5.81
N GLU A 112 -25.50 -18.33 6.26
CA GLU A 112 -24.99 -18.78 7.54
C GLU A 112 -23.47 -19.00 7.46
N ILE A 113 -22.71 -18.33 8.32
CA ILE A 113 -21.25 -18.32 8.31
C ILE A 113 -20.71 -18.54 9.72
N PHE A 114 -20.43 -19.80 10.03
CA PHE A 114 -19.96 -20.23 11.36
C PHE A 114 -18.43 -20.33 11.49
N SER A 115 -17.66 -19.95 10.46
CA SER A 115 -16.19 -19.96 10.51
C SER A 115 -15.54 -18.94 9.57
N PRO A 116 -14.32 -18.46 9.88
CA PRO A 116 -13.55 -17.59 8.98
C PRO A 116 -13.29 -18.20 7.60
N LEU A 117 -13.08 -19.52 7.54
CA LEU A 117 -12.94 -20.25 6.27
C LEU A 117 -14.25 -20.27 5.49
N GLY A 118 -15.39 -20.39 6.16
CA GLY A 118 -16.72 -20.23 5.58
C GLY A 118 -16.91 -18.85 4.94
N LEU A 119 -16.47 -17.77 5.61
CA LEU A 119 -16.51 -16.41 5.06
C LEU A 119 -15.68 -16.30 3.77
N VAL A 120 -14.43 -16.78 3.78
CA VAL A 120 -13.58 -16.73 2.56
C VAL A 120 -14.19 -17.55 1.41
N ARG A 121 -14.76 -18.72 1.70
CA ARG A 121 -15.47 -19.52 0.69
C ARG A 121 -16.65 -18.75 0.08
N LYS A 122 -17.46 -18.05 0.88
CA LYS A 122 -18.59 -17.24 0.38
C LYS A 122 -18.15 -15.98 -0.36
N LEU A 123 -17.04 -15.35 0.01
CA LEU A 123 -16.50 -14.19 -0.70
C LEU A 123 -15.91 -14.55 -2.08
N ASN A 124 -15.34 -15.75 -2.20
CA ASN A 124 -14.85 -16.31 -3.46
C ASN A 124 -15.97 -16.76 -4.43
N THR A 125 -17.24 -16.80 -4.02
CA THR A 125 -18.37 -17.03 -4.96
C THR A 125 -18.95 -15.74 -5.55
N ILE A 126 -18.50 -14.57 -5.09
CA ILE A 126 -18.88 -13.28 -5.69
C ILE A 126 -18.14 -13.13 -7.03
N LYS A 127 -18.83 -12.66 -8.07
CA LYS A 127 -18.19 -12.43 -9.38
C LYS A 127 -17.19 -11.27 -9.31
N ASN A 128 -16.11 -11.38 -10.07
CA ASN A 128 -15.05 -10.36 -10.18
C ASN A 128 -14.39 -10.01 -8.83
N THR A 129 -14.33 -10.95 -7.88
CA THR A 129 -13.60 -10.79 -6.62
C THR A 129 -12.40 -11.73 -6.53
N GLN A 130 -11.44 -11.38 -5.67
CA GLN A 130 -10.36 -12.27 -5.27
C GLN A 130 -10.04 -12.07 -3.79
N THR A 131 -10.23 -13.11 -2.97
CA THR A 131 -9.81 -13.08 -1.57
C THR A 131 -8.34 -13.49 -1.42
N ILE A 132 -7.58 -12.68 -0.71
CA ILE A 132 -6.19 -12.91 -0.32
C ILE A 132 -6.17 -13.11 1.20
N GLN A 133 -5.95 -14.34 1.65
CA GLN A 133 -5.73 -14.61 3.07
C GLN A 133 -4.32 -14.14 3.46
N MET A 134 -4.19 -13.32 4.51
CA MET A 134 -2.90 -12.87 5.02
C MET A 134 -2.53 -13.62 6.30
N THR A 135 -1.39 -14.30 6.24
CA THR A 135 -0.70 -14.93 7.37
C THR A 135 0.35 -14.00 7.99
N ASP A 136 1.16 -13.36 7.13
CA ASP A 136 2.34 -12.57 7.53
C ASP A 136 2.22 -11.08 7.20
N PHE A 137 2.89 -10.28 8.01
CA PHE A 137 2.93 -8.81 7.98
C PHE A 137 4.38 -8.33 8.10
N TRP A 138 4.71 -7.19 7.48
CA TRP A 138 6.03 -6.55 7.57
C TRP A 138 6.02 -5.36 8.52
N ASP A 139 7.09 -5.22 9.30
CA ASP A 139 7.31 -4.04 10.14
C ASP A 139 8.00 -2.92 9.35
N PHE A 140 7.18 -2.09 8.70
CA PHE A 140 7.65 -0.87 8.05
C PHE A 140 7.91 0.25 9.06
N GLN A 141 7.23 0.27 10.21
CA GLN A 141 7.34 1.33 11.22
C GLN A 141 8.73 1.37 11.88
N ALA A 142 9.30 0.23 12.26
CA ALA A 142 10.66 0.17 12.81
C ALA A 142 11.69 0.64 11.78
N LYS A 143 11.55 0.21 10.51
CA LYS A 143 12.43 0.63 9.43
C LYS A 143 12.31 2.13 9.12
N ALA A 144 11.09 2.67 9.09
CA ALA A 144 10.83 4.09 8.89
C ALA A 144 11.53 4.95 9.95
N LYS A 145 11.39 4.60 11.24
CA LYS A 145 12.03 5.33 12.35
C LYS A 145 13.57 5.26 12.31
N LYS A 146 14.15 4.14 11.85
CA LYS A 146 15.60 3.90 11.88
C LYS A 146 16.34 4.52 10.69
N GLU A 147 15.77 4.43 9.49
CA GLU A 147 16.49 4.74 8.24
C GLU A 147 16.03 6.05 7.57
N PHE A 148 14.90 6.63 7.99
CA PHE A 148 14.27 7.74 7.26
C PHE A 148 13.72 8.88 8.14
N GLN A 149 14.04 10.13 7.79
CA GLN A 149 13.52 11.34 8.43
C GLN A 149 12.18 11.78 7.80
N PHE A 150 11.15 10.96 7.98
CA PHE A 150 9.80 11.26 7.49
C PHE A 150 9.14 12.48 8.16
N THR A 151 9.69 13.00 9.26
CA THR A 151 9.29 14.27 9.89
C THR A 151 9.40 15.48 8.94
N ARG A 152 10.20 15.38 7.87
CA ARG A 152 10.33 16.41 6.83
C ARG A 152 9.12 16.52 5.89
N VAL A 153 8.19 15.56 5.93
CA VAL A 153 6.97 15.56 5.09
C VAL A 153 5.79 16.01 5.96
N PRO A 154 5.08 17.09 5.62
CA PRO A 154 3.99 17.64 6.44
C PRO A 154 2.69 16.84 6.26
N PHE A 155 2.73 15.55 6.62
CA PHE A 155 1.70 14.55 6.31
C PHE A 155 0.26 15.03 6.50
N THR A 156 -0.06 15.72 7.61
CA THR A 156 -1.40 16.24 7.90
C THR A 156 -2.00 17.07 6.77
N GLN A 157 -1.18 17.86 6.06
CA GLN A 157 -1.61 18.80 5.01
C GLN A 157 -1.51 18.22 3.59
N VAL A 158 -0.81 17.09 3.40
CA VAL A 158 -0.56 16.53 2.07
C VAL A 158 -1.83 15.96 1.45
N ARG A 159 -2.08 16.32 0.18
CA ARG A 159 -3.22 15.87 -0.63
C ARG A 159 -2.83 14.77 -1.62
N GLN A 160 -1.60 14.80 -2.14
CA GLN A 160 -1.04 13.74 -2.98
C GLN A 160 0.42 13.45 -2.60
N ILE A 161 0.80 12.18 -2.53
CA ILE A 161 2.18 11.71 -2.40
C ILE A 161 2.53 10.92 -3.65
N LYS A 162 3.65 11.22 -4.30
CA LYS A 162 4.25 10.40 -5.36
C LYS A 162 5.59 9.85 -4.89
N VAL A 163 5.77 8.54 -5.03
CA VAL A 163 7.05 7.85 -4.83
C VAL A 163 7.51 7.28 -6.18
N THR A 164 8.79 7.39 -6.46
CA THR A 164 9.41 6.86 -7.68
C THR A 164 10.45 5.80 -7.32
N ARG A 165 11.10 5.23 -8.33
CA ARG A 165 12.22 4.30 -8.14
C ARG A 165 13.40 4.88 -7.35
N VAL A 166 13.50 6.21 -7.15
CA VAL A 166 14.56 6.82 -6.33
C VAL A 166 14.26 6.65 -4.84
N THR A 167 14.91 5.67 -4.21
CA THR A 167 14.73 5.38 -2.76
C THR A 167 14.95 6.61 -1.89
N GLY A 168 14.02 6.86 -0.96
CA GLY A 168 14.14 7.94 0.02
C GLY A 168 14.02 9.35 -0.55
N VAL A 169 13.50 9.51 -1.77
CA VAL A 169 12.93 10.77 -2.26
C VAL A 169 11.41 10.62 -2.28
N VAL A 170 10.71 11.58 -1.68
CA VAL A 170 9.25 11.65 -1.64
C VAL A 170 8.82 12.95 -2.31
N PHE A 171 7.91 12.85 -3.26
CA PHE A 171 7.27 13.98 -3.91
C PHE A 171 5.89 14.18 -3.25
N TYR A 172 5.50 15.41 -2.96
CA TYR A 172 4.16 15.68 -2.45
C TYR A 172 3.55 16.97 -3.01
N LYS A 173 2.22 17.06 -2.91
CA LYS A 173 1.41 18.25 -3.20
C LYS A 173 0.50 18.57 -2.00
N LEU A 174 0.34 19.86 -1.73
CA LEU A 174 -0.55 20.39 -0.69
C LEU A 174 -1.95 20.71 -1.21
N ASP A 175 -2.12 20.70 -2.53
CA ASP A 175 -3.37 20.94 -3.25
C ASP A 175 -3.58 19.84 -4.32
N HIS A 176 -4.59 20.04 -5.17
CA HIS A 176 -4.85 19.19 -6.34
C HIS A 176 -4.61 19.89 -7.68
N GLU A 177 -4.44 21.21 -7.69
CA GLU A 177 -4.41 22.05 -8.88
C GLU A 177 -2.98 22.48 -9.30
N SER A 178 -2.04 22.61 -8.35
CA SER A 178 -0.67 23.00 -8.68
C SER A 178 -0.03 21.96 -9.58
N ALA A 179 0.63 22.39 -10.65
CA ALA A 179 1.37 21.51 -11.55
C ALA A 179 2.58 20.87 -10.84
N ASP A 180 3.28 21.66 -10.02
CA ASP A 180 4.59 21.33 -9.47
C ASP A 180 4.55 20.41 -8.25
N TRP A 181 5.59 19.58 -8.10
CA TRP A 181 5.76 18.66 -6.98
C TRP A 181 6.85 19.15 -6.04
N THR A 182 6.54 19.27 -4.75
CA THR A 182 7.55 19.53 -3.72
C THR A 182 8.36 18.25 -3.47
N ILE A 183 9.68 18.34 -3.60
CA ILE A 183 10.60 17.20 -3.50
C ILE A 183 11.30 17.22 -2.14
N VAL A 184 11.21 16.13 -1.37
CA VAL A 184 11.92 15.98 -0.10
C VAL A 184 12.75 14.70 -0.08
N SER A 185 14.05 14.83 0.23
CA SER A 185 14.91 13.71 0.60
C SER A 185 14.68 13.35 2.07
N VAL A 186 14.19 12.14 2.30
CA VAL A 186 13.93 11.56 3.63
C VAL A 186 15.03 10.60 4.08
N LYS A 187 16.10 10.39 3.30
CA LYS A 187 17.26 9.59 3.76
C LYS A 187 17.92 10.26 4.97
N THR A 188 18.10 9.50 6.05
CA THR A 188 18.94 9.90 7.17
C THR A 188 20.40 9.83 6.74
N GLU A 189 21.12 10.96 6.77
CA GLU A 189 22.57 10.91 6.65
C GLU A 189 23.16 10.16 7.87
N PRO A 190 24.15 9.27 7.69
CA PRO A 190 24.84 8.68 8.83
C PRO A 190 25.47 9.80 9.66
N ARG A 191 25.31 9.75 11.00
CA ARG A 191 25.98 10.70 11.92
C ARG A 191 27.46 10.80 11.54
N SER A 192 27.90 12.01 11.23
CA SER A 192 29.15 12.25 10.53
C SER A 192 30.38 11.80 11.34
N VAL A 193 31.10 10.81 10.81
CA VAL A 193 32.56 10.79 10.92
C VAL A 193 33.12 11.66 9.79
N ARG A 194 34.25 12.33 10.04
CA ARG A 194 34.71 13.53 9.31
C ARG A 194 34.90 13.35 7.78
N LYS A 195 34.82 14.49 7.09
CA LYS A 195 34.84 14.68 5.62
C LYS A 195 35.90 13.83 4.88
N GLY A 196 35.50 13.28 3.74
CA GLY A 196 36.40 12.77 2.70
C GLY A 196 35.81 11.60 1.91
N VAL A 197 36.12 11.53 0.62
CA VAL A 197 35.71 10.48 -0.35
C VAL A 197 34.23 10.50 -0.77
N GLN A 198 33.98 10.97 -1.99
CA GLN A 198 32.79 10.62 -2.76
C GLN A 198 32.71 9.09 -2.90
N ARG A 199 31.67 8.46 -2.34
CA ARG A 199 31.44 7.01 -2.51
C ARG A 199 30.21 6.79 -3.39
N LYS A 200 30.41 6.04 -4.49
CA LYS A 200 29.33 5.66 -5.42
C LYS A 200 28.16 5.04 -4.65
N ILE A 201 26.95 5.55 -4.91
CA ILE A 201 25.70 5.06 -4.33
C ILE A 201 25.53 3.60 -4.77
N LYS A 202 25.53 2.66 -3.81
CA LYS A 202 25.17 1.26 -4.06
C LYS A 202 23.67 1.06 -3.81
N GLU A 203 23.00 0.45 -4.78
CA GLU A 203 21.61 0.04 -4.67
C GLU A 203 21.41 -0.99 -3.54
N ILE A 204 20.26 -0.94 -2.86
CA ILE A 204 19.93 -1.83 -1.75
C ILE A 204 18.55 -2.46 -2.05
N PRO A 205 18.49 -3.72 -2.52
CA PRO A 205 17.23 -4.39 -2.81
C PRO A 205 16.45 -4.75 -1.54
N LEU A 206 15.14 -4.94 -1.70
CA LEU A 206 14.17 -5.23 -0.65
C LEU A 206 14.49 -6.52 0.15
N SER A 207 15.28 -7.42 -0.45
CA SER A 207 15.79 -8.66 0.16
C SER A 207 16.66 -8.47 1.41
N LYS A 208 17.12 -7.24 1.70
CA LYS A 208 17.92 -6.92 2.90
C LYS A 208 17.11 -6.46 4.11
N ILE A 209 15.78 -6.44 4.03
CA ILE A 209 14.93 -6.30 5.22
C ILE A 209 14.86 -7.66 5.90
N ALA A 210 15.23 -7.72 7.19
CA ALA A 210 15.24 -8.97 7.95
C ALA A 210 13.84 -9.61 7.94
N LYS A 211 13.76 -10.85 7.45
CA LYS A 211 12.57 -11.70 7.55
C LYS A 211 12.70 -12.60 8.78
N PRO A 212 11.63 -12.85 9.52
CA PRO A 212 11.48 -14.15 10.17
C PRO A 212 11.42 -15.24 9.09
N VAL A 213 12.11 -16.35 9.32
CA VAL A 213 11.92 -17.62 8.57
C VAL A 213 10.65 -18.25 9.16
N ILE A 214 9.66 -18.82 8.46
CA ILE A 214 9.58 -19.73 7.28
C ILE A 214 8.26 -19.37 6.52
N GLY A 215 8.04 -19.53 5.20
CA GLY A 215 8.87 -19.95 4.06
C GLY A 215 7.99 -20.13 2.78
N LEU A 216 8.59 -20.02 1.59
CA LEU A 216 8.10 -20.44 0.23
C LEU A 216 6.75 -19.86 -0.31
N GLU A 217 6.55 -19.58 -1.61
CA GLU A 217 7.42 -19.08 -2.70
C GLU A 217 6.56 -18.61 -3.91
N LYS A 218 6.97 -17.52 -4.61
CA LYS A 218 6.59 -17.12 -6.01
C LYS A 218 5.09 -16.81 -6.32
N LYS A 219 4.72 -15.85 -7.19
CA LYS A 219 5.47 -14.91 -8.08
C LYS A 219 4.62 -13.66 -8.47
N GLU A 220 5.28 -12.54 -8.87
CA GLU A 220 4.69 -11.26 -9.41
C GLU A 220 3.89 -10.36 -8.36
N ARG A 221 2.99 -9.38 -8.65
CA ARG A 221 3.11 -7.94 -9.12
C ARG A 221 1.83 -7.01 -8.87
N HIS A 222 1.72 -5.69 -9.23
CA HIS A 222 0.68 -4.61 -8.82
C HIS A 222 -0.37 -3.82 -9.72
N GLN A 223 -1.56 -3.51 -9.15
CA GLN A 223 -2.37 -2.25 -9.26
C GLN A 223 -3.69 -2.25 -8.42
N VAL A 224 -3.71 -1.64 -7.23
CA VAL A 224 -4.78 -1.73 -6.19
C VAL A 224 -5.37 -0.37 -5.82
N TYR A 225 -6.65 -0.26 -5.48
CA TYR A 225 -7.20 0.89 -4.73
C TYR A 225 -7.90 0.43 -3.45
N ALA A 226 -7.32 0.67 -2.26
CA ALA A 226 -7.87 0.19 -1.00
C ALA A 226 -8.51 1.30 -0.14
N PRO A 227 -9.79 1.12 0.22
CA PRO A 227 -10.42 1.76 1.37
C PRO A 227 -11.09 0.74 2.32
N ILE A 228 -11.45 1.21 3.52
CA ILE A 228 -12.12 0.45 4.59
C ILE A 228 -13.16 1.36 5.27
N HIS A 229 -14.44 1.03 5.07
CA HIS A 229 -15.44 1.28 6.11
C HIS A 229 -15.25 0.25 7.24
N ALA A 230 -15.37 0.73 8.47
CA ALA A 230 -15.30 -0.08 9.70
C ALA A 230 -16.58 -0.91 9.91
#